data_AF-A0A2V1HRD0-F1
#
_entry.id   AF-A0A2V1HRD0-F1
#
_cell.length_a   1.000
_cell.length_b   1.000
_cell.length_c   1.000
_cell.angle_alpha   90.00
_cell.angle_beta   90.00
_cell.angle_gamma   90.00
#
_symmetry.space_group_name_H-M   'P 1'
#
loop_
_entity.id
_entity.type
_entity.pdbx_description
1 polymer ?
#
loop_
_entity_poly.entity_id
_entity_poly.type
_entity_poly.pdbx_seq_one_letter_code
_entity_poly.pdbx_strand_id
1 'polypeptide(L)'
;MTTPNTSDAELYGTASADGEPTPGYRPAYAAPAANGTVAWAMGFLAYIPIPFLGSIVTGIVMALVGRAQRGKGEVARLNGRNAANWGLTYLLLTVLLPGVAFLTLALSTGPDGTVPGDSPAGIVAATSILIWAFPLQILHLVLVIVGTVKSAKGTVFRTRFALPLLK
;
A
#
# COMPACT_ATOMS: atom_id res chain seq x y z
N MET A 1 -52.83 -13.00 47.60
CA MET A 1 -52.34 -14.06 46.70
C MET A 1 -51.70 -13.38 45.51
N THR A 2 -50.46 -13.74 45.21
CA THR A 2 -49.47 -13.09 44.33
C THR A 2 -49.98 -12.67 42.93
N THR A 3 -49.62 -11.47 42.50
CA THR A 3 -49.78 -10.95 41.13
C THR A 3 -48.87 -11.67 40.13
N PRO A 4 -49.30 -11.81 38.86
CA PRO A 4 -48.38 -11.83 37.73
C PRO A 4 -48.39 -10.51 36.96
N ASN A 5 -47.19 -10.02 36.71
CA ASN A 5 -46.79 -8.80 36.00
C ASN A 5 -47.06 -8.92 34.48
N THR A 6 -47.67 -7.91 33.86
CA THR A 6 -47.94 -7.80 32.41
C THR A 6 -46.95 -6.87 31.69
N SER A 7 -45.69 -6.80 32.14
CA SER A 7 -44.61 -6.11 31.43
C SER A 7 -44.14 -6.80 30.13
N ASP A 8 -44.74 -7.94 29.76
CA ASP A 8 -44.24 -8.79 28.68
C ASP A 8 -45.12 -8.73 27.42
N ALA A 9 -46.20 -7.95 27.44
CA ALA A 9 -47.15 -7.82 26.33
C ALA A 9 -46.81 -6.69 25.33
N GLU A 10 -45.81 -5.84 25.62
CA GLU A 10 -45.38 -4.77 24.70
C GLU A 10 -44.26 -5.20 23.73
N LEU A 11 -43.73 -6.43 23.85
CA LEU A 11 -42.55 -6.86 23.08
C LEU A 11 -42.87 -7.52 21.71
N TYR A 12 -44.14 -7.75 21.37
CA TYR A 12 -44.53 -8.38 20.11
C TYR A 12 -45.68 -7.63 19.41
N GLY A 13 -45.27 -6.69 18.57
CA GLY A 13 -45.95 -6.15 17.39
C GLY A 13 -47.46 -6.34 17.23
N THR A 14 -48.20 -5.24 17.37
CA THR A 14 -49.38 -5.01 16.54
C THR A 14 -48.95 -4.35 15.24
N ALA A 15 -48.97 -5.16 14.18
CA ALA A 15 -48.84 -4.70 12.81
C ALA A 15 -49.89 -3.60 12.54
N SER A 16 -49.43 -2.37 12.36
CA SER A 16 -50.26 -1.31 11.79
C SER A 16 -50.33 -1.57 10.29
N ALA A 17 -51.49 -2.04 9.85
CA ALA A 17 -51.82 -2.39 8.47
C ALA A 17 -52.21 -1.13 7.66
N ASP A 18 -51.34 -0.12 7.64
CA ASP A 18 -51.51 1.05 6.79
C ASP A 18 -50.36 1.09 5.79
N GLY A 19 -50.65 0.59 4.58
CA GLY A 19 -49.71 0.49 3.48
C GLY A 19 -49.41 1.84 2.84
N GLU A 20 -48.53 2.62 3.46
CA GLU A 20 -47.88 3.74 2.80
C GLU A 20 -46.48 3.31 2.33
N PRO A 21 -46.19 3.27 1.00
CA PRO A 21 -44.85 2.95 0.52
C PRO A 21 -43.91 4.07 0.94
N THR A 22 -43.11 3.82 1.99
CA THR A 22 -42.16 4.79 2.54
C THR A 22 -41.21 5.23 1.43
N PRO A 23 -41.24 6.51 1.01
CA PRO A 23 -40.39 6.96 -0.08
C PRO A 23 -38.90 6.85 0.30
N GLY A 24 -38.18 5.97 -0.41
CA GLY A 24 -36.76 6.16 -0.62
C GLY A 24 -35.79 5.73 0.48
N TYR A 25 -35.97 4.55 1.10
CA TYR A 25 -34.84 3.89 1.75
C TYR A 25 -33.83 3.42 0.67
N ARG A 26 -32.99 4.34 0.20
CA ARG A 26 -31.70 3.97 -0.40
C ARG A 26 -30.82 3.52 0.76
N PRO A 27 -30.34 2.26 0.80
CA PRO A 27 -29.33 1.90 1.79
C PRO A 27 -28.20 2.91 1.63
N ALA A 28 -27.92 3.66 2.70
CA ALA A 28 -26.71 4.47 2.74
C ALA A 28 -25.57 3.50 2.48
N TYR A 29 -24.91 3.60 1.33
CA TYR A 29 -23.67 2.88 1.09
C TYR A 29 -22.74 3.30 2.23
N ALA A 30 -22.58 2.44 3.23
CA ALA A 30 -21.67 2.69 4.33
C ALA A 30 -20.32 2.96 3.67
N ALA A 31 -19.81 4.17 3.85
CA ALA A 31 -18.51 4.54 3.32
C ALA A 31 -17.52 3.43 3.72
N PRO A 32 -16.74 2.87 2.78
CA PRO A 32 -15.83 1.77 3.09
C PRO A 32 -15.03 2.13 4.33
N ALA A 33 -15.03 1.23 5.32
CA ALA A 33 -14.32 1.46 6.57
C ALA A 33 -12.90 1.94 6.25
N ALA A 34 -12.48 3.07 6.80
CA ALA A 34 -11.16 3.61 6.54
C ALA A 34 -10.11 2.66 7.13
N ASN A 35 -9.56 1.81 6.27
CA ASN A 35 -8.82 0.61 6.62
C ASN A 35 -7.38 0.61 6.10
N GLY A 36 -6.95 1.67 5.42
CA GLY A 36 -5.57 1.82 4.96
C GLY A 36 -5.33 1.42 3.50
N THR A 37 -6.33 0.82 2.85
CA THR A 37 -6.18 0.13 1.55
C THR A 37 -5.70 1.03 0.42
N VAL A 38 -6.13 2.29 0.42
CA VAL A 38 -5.74 3.24 -0.63
C VAL A 38 -4.22 3.43 -0.68
N ALA A 39 -3.53 3.52 0.47
CA ALA A 39 -2.07 3.65 0.47
C ALA A 39 -1.36 2.41 -0.10
N TRP A 40 -1.90 1.21 0.11
CA TRP A 40 -1.34 0.00 -0.48
C TRP A 40 -1.61 -0.05 -1.98
N ALA A 41 -2.85 0.22 -2.40
CA ALA A 41 -3.25 0.21 -3.81
C ALA A 41 -2.45 1.20 -4.66
N MET A 42 -2.00 2.32 -4.07
CA MET A 42 -1.11 3.25 -4.77
C MET A 42 0.21 2.63 -5.21
N GLY A 43 0.63 1.52 -4.59
CA GLY A 43 1.77 0.72 -4.99
C GLY A 43 1.71 0.19 -6.43
N PHE A 44 0.51 0.02 -7.01
CA PHE A 44 0.37 -0.48 -8.38
C PHE A 44 0.77 0.54 -9.45
N LEU A 45 0.92 1.81 -9.07
CA LEU A 45 1.36 2.87 -9.97
C LEU A 45 2.77 2.60 -10.54
N ALA A 46 3.55 1.72 -9.88
CA ALA A 46 4.91 1.36 -10.29
C ALA A 46 4.93 0.55 -11.60
N TYR A 47 3.78 0.00 -12.00
CA TYR A 47 3.64 -0.84 -13.19
C TYR A 47 3.03 -0.10 -14.38
N ILE A 48 2.84 1.22 -14.27
CA ILE A 48 2.65 2.06 -15.47
C ILE A 48 3.95 1.97 -16.29
N PRO A 49 3.89 1.73 -17.61
CA PRO A 49 5.06 1.44 -18.45
C PRO A 49 5.91 2.69 -18.76
N ILE A 50 6.28 3.44 -17.71
CA ILE A 50 7.25 4.53 -17.77
C ILE A 50 8.46 4.09 -16.92
N PRO A 51 9.55 3.66 -17.55
CA PRO A 51 10.74 3.15 -16.87
C PRO A 51 11.23 4.13 -15.80
N PHE A 52 11.56 3.63 -14.61
CA PHE A 52 12.01 4.37 -13.41
C PHE A 52 10.99 5.35 -12.80
N LEU A 53 10.34 6.18 -13.61
CA LEU A 53 9.46 7.24 -13.13
C LEU A 53 8.23 6.66 -12.42
N GLY A 54 7.63 5.59 -12.95
CA GLY A 54 6.51 4.92 -12.30
C GLY A 54 6.86 4.47 -10.87
N SER A 55 8.02 3.84 -10.71
CA SER A 55 8.53 3.38 -9.41
C SER A 55 8.79 4.53 -8.43
N ILE A 56 9.40 5.62 -8.89
CA ILE A 56 9.68 6.81 -8.07
C ILE A 56 8.37 7.46 -7.61
N VAL A 57 7.47 7.76 -8.54
CA VAL A 57 6.18 8.40 -8.25
C VAL A 57 5.38 7.54 -7.27
N THR A 58 5.40 6.22 -7.45
CA THR A 58 4.73 5.28 -6.53
C THR A 58 5.20 5.43 -5.10
N GLY A 59 6.52 5.40 -4.86
CA GLY A 59 7.06 5.52 -3.51
C GLY A 59 6.66 6.84 -2.84
N ILE A 60 6.69 7.94 -3.60
CA ILE A 60 6.25 9.26 -3.13
C ILE A 60 4.75 9.25 -2.80
N VAL A 61 3.92 8.75 -3.70
CA VAL A 61 2.46 8.75 -3.54
C VAL A 61 2.05 7.85 -2.36
N MET A 62 2.65 6.67 -2.20
CA MET A 62 2.42 5.81 -1.03
C MET A 62 2.77 6.53 0.29
N ALA A 63 3.85 7.31 0.32
CA ALA A 63 4.23 8.08 1.49
C ALA A 63 3.22 9.19 1.81
N LEU A 64 2.79 9.96 0.80
CA LEU A 64 1.81 11.04 0.95
C LEU A 64 0.44 10.51 1.37
N VAL A 65 -0.07 9.47 0.70
CA VAL A 65 -1.37 8.86 1.00
C VAL A 65 -1.35 8.16 2.35
N GLY A 66 -0.25 7.48 2.70
CA GLY A 66 -0.10 6.90 4.03
C GLY A 66 -0.11 7.95 5.14
N ARG A 67 0.49 9.12 4.92
CA ARG A 67 0.42 10.27 5.83
C ARG A 67 -1.00 10.85 5.92
N ALA A 68 -1.70 10.97 4.80
CA ALA A 68 -3.08 11.48 4.75
C ALA A 68 -4.09 10.56 5.48
N GLN A 69 -3.74 9.30 5.73
CA GLN A 69 -4.59 8.35 6.45
C GLN A 69 -4.46 8.40 7.98
N ARG A 70 -3.59 9.25 8.54
CA ARG A 70 -3.34 9.34 9.99
C ARG A 70 -4.57 9.68 10.82
N GLY A 71 -5.50 10.46 10.28
CA GLY A 71 -6.72 10.91 10.98
C GLY A 71 -7.96 10.06 10.73
N LYS A 72 -7.88 8.96 9.95
CA LYS A 72 -9.06 8.22 9.48
C LYS A 72 -9.42 6.99 10.33
N GLY A 73 -8.83 6.85 11.52
CA GLY A 73 -9.01 5.70 12.41
C GLY A 73 -7.72 4.91 12.64
N GLU A 74 -7.68 4.09 13.70
CA GLU A 74 -6.45 3.43 14.14
C GLU A 74 -5.91 2.43 13.11
N VAL A 75 -6.78 1.60 12.53
CA VAL A 75 -6.40 0.61 11.51
C VAL A 75 -5.88 1.30 10.25
N ALA A 76 -6.57 2.34 9.75
CA ALA A 76 -6.10 3.15 8.63
C ALA A 76 -4.75 3.83 8.92
N ARG A 77 -4.56 4.36 10.12
CA ARG A 77 -3.30 5.00 10.52
C ARG A 77 -2.14 4.01 10.51
N LEU A 78 -2.32 2.83 11.08
CA LEU A 78 -1.27 1.80 11.14
C LEU A 78 -0.95 1.25 9.74
N ASN A 79 -1.97 0.91 8.95
CA ASN A 79 -1.76 0.44 7.58
C ASN A 79 -1.18 1.51 6.67
N GLY A 80 -1.65 2.76 6.78
CA GLY A 80 -1.09 3.90 6.07
C GLY A 80 0.37 4.16 6.41
N ARG A 81 0.75 4.08 7.69
CA ARG A 81 2.15 4.20 8.12
C ARG A 81 3.03 3.08 7.57
N ASN A 82 2.56 1.83 7.63
CA ASN A 82 3.33 0.69 7.12
C ASN A 82 3.50 0.76 5.59
N ALA A 83 2.44 1.14 4.86
CA ALA A 83 2.50 1.38 3.43
C ALA A 83 3.47 2.52 3.07
N ALA A 84 3.44 3.63 3.81
CA ALA A 84 4.36 4.74 3.61
C ALA A 84 5.83 4.36 3.88
N ASN A 85 6.10 3.60 4.95
CA ASN A 85 7.44 3.10 5.26
C ASN A 85 7.97 2.17 4.17
N TRP A 86 7.12 1.27 3.66
CA TRP A 86 7.47 0.43 2.51
C TRP A 86 7.72 1.27 1.26
N GLY A 87 6.80 2.17 0.90
CA GLY A 87 6.93 3.05 -0.28
C GLY A 87 8.20 3.89 -0.25
N LEU A 88 8.61 4.39 0.92
CA LEU A 88 9.85 5.15 1.07
C LEU A 88 11.11 4.25 0.99
N THR A 89 11.04 3.03 1.53
CA THR A 89 12.11 2.02 1.37
C THR A 89 12.27 1.64 -0.10
N TYR A 90 11.15 1.39 -0.78
CA TYR A 90 11.12 1.08 -2.21
C TYR A 90 11.66 2.23 -3.07
N LEU A 91 11.28 3.47 -2.76
CA LEU A 91 11.83 4.67 -3.41
C LEU A 91 13.35 4.75 -3.25
N LEU A 92 13.85 4.56 -2.02
CA LEU A 92 15.27 4.59 -1.74
C LEU A 92 16.03 3.52 -2.53
N LEU A 93 15.54 2.29 -2.54
CA LEU A 93 16.16 1.20 -3.31
C LEU A 93 16.06 1.42 -4.83
N THR A 94 14.96 2.03 -5.30
CA THR A 94 14.76 2.39 -6.70
C THR A 94 15.74 3.44 -7.19
N VAL A 95 16.18 4.35 -6.32
CA VAL A 95 17.21 5.34 -6.66
C VAL A 95 18.61 4.76 -6.48
N LEU A 96 18.84 4.04 -5.37
CA LEU A 96 20.16 3.58 -4.99
C LEU A 96 20.72 2.52 -5.95
N LEU A 97 19.94 1.49 -6.29
CA LEU A 97 20.45 0.38 -7.11
C LEU A 97 20.82 0.83 -8.53
N PRO A 98 19.95 1.53 -9.28
CA PRO A 98 20.34 2.08 -10.58
C PRO A 98 21.42 3.17 -10.44
N GLY A 99 21.35 4.00 -9.40
CA GLY A 99 22.35 5.03 -9.13
C GLY A 99 23.76 4.46 -8.96
N VAL A 100 23.90 3.36 -8.21
CA VAL A 100 25.17 2.63 -8.06
C VAL A 100 25.63 2.05 -9.39
N ALA A 101 24.72 1.52 -10.22
CA ALA A 101 25.08 1.01 -11.53
C ALA A 101 25.63 2.11 -12.44
N PHE A 102 24.91 3.23 -12.57
CA PHE A 102 25.33 4.35 -13.41
C PHE A 102 26.61 5.01 -12.89
N LEU A 103 26.75 5.17 -11.57
CA LEU A 103 27.97 5.71 -10.97
C LEU A 103 29.17 4.82 -11.23
N THR A 104 29.03 3.51 -11.02
CA THR A 104 30.11 2.53 -11.27
C THR A 104 30.54 2.56 -12.74
N LEU A 105 29.59 2.60 -13.67
CA LEU A 105 29.89 2.70 -15.10
C LEU A 105 30.59 4.02 -15.43
N ALA A 106 30.07 5.15 -14.96
CA ALA A 106 30.65 6.47 -15.23
C ALA A 106 32.09 6.60 -14.72
N LEU A 107 32.40 6.00 -13.58
CA LEU A 107 33.75 6.04 -12.98
C LEU A 107 34.73 5.03 -13.60
N SER A 108 34.23 3.99 -14.28
CA SER A 108 35.06 2.87 -14.76
C SER A 108 35.15 2.80 -16.29
N THR A 109 34.56 3.77 -17.00
CA THR A 109 34.54 3.81 -18.46
C THR A 109 35.94 4.05 -19.01
N GLY A 110 36.40 3.13 -19.88
CA GLY A 110 37.70 3.21 -20.53
C GLY A 110 37.78 4.29 -21.61
N PRO A 111 38.97 4.55 -22.18
CA PRO A 111 39.17 5.54 -23.25
C PRO A 111 38.37 5.26 -24.53
N ASP A 112 38.02 4.00 -24.75
CA ASP A 112 37.17 3.50 -25.83
C ASP A 112 35.67 3.62 -25.53
N GLY A 113 35.30 4.15 -24.37
CA GLY A 113 33.91 4.34 -23.97
C GLY A 113 33.25 3.06 -23.45
N THR A 114 34.01 2.00 -23.16
CA THR A 114 33.44 0.71 -22.73
C THR A 114 33.87 0.32 -21.32
N VAL A 115 33.09 -0.56 -20.71
CA VAL A 115 33.43 -1.26 -19.46
C VAL A 115 33.34 -2.76 -19.75
N PRO A 116 34.43 -3.53 -19.57
CA PRO A 116 34.36 -4.98 -19.74
C PRO A 116 33.32 -5.59 -18.79
N GLY A 117 32.44 -6.45 -19.31
CA GLY A 117 31.32 -6.99 -18.53
C GLY A 117 31.73 -7.92 -17.38
N ASP A 118 32.88 -8.57 -17.50
CA ASP A 118 33.50 -9.44 -16.50
C ASP A 118 34.38 -8.70 -15.49
N SER A 119 34.63 -7.40 -15.72
CA SER A 119 35.30 -6.56 -14.73
C SER A 119 34.45 -6.44 -13.46
N PRO A 120 35.07 -6.19 -12.29
CA PRO A 120 34.33 -5.94 -11.06
C PRO A 120 33.28 -4.81 -11.22
N ALA A 121 33.61 -3.76 -11.98
CA ALA A 121 32.71 -2.66 -12.27
C ALA A 121 31.50 -3.09 -13.13
N GLY A 122 31.74 -3.85 -14.20
CA GLY A 122 30.70 -4.40 -15.05
C GLY A 122 29.75 -5.33 -14.28
N ILE A 123 30.30 -6.21 -13.44
CA ILE A 123 29.53 -7.12 -12.58
C ILE A 123 28.68 -6.35 -11.58
N VAL A 124 29.24 -5.35 -10.89
CA VAL A 124 28.51 -4.51 -9.92
C VAL A 124 27.37 -3.76 -10.61
N ALA A 125 27.62 -3.15 -11.76
CA ALA A 125 26.60 -2.43 -12.50
C ALA A 125 25.47 -3.36 -12.97
N ALA A 126 25.82 -4.49 -13.59
CA ALA A 126 24.85 -5.47 -14.08
C ALA A 126 24.02 -6.06 -12.94
N THR A 127 24.67 -6.48 -11.84
CA THR A 127 23.99 -7.08 -10.69
C THR A 127 23.08 -6.09 -9.99
N SER A 128 23.48 -4.83 -9.85
CA SER A 128 22.64 -3.78 -9.25
C SER A 128 21.37 -3.53 -10.06
N ILE A 129 21.48 -3.46 -11.39
CA ILE A 129 20.31 -3.34 -12.29
C ILE A 129 19.44 -4.59 -12.21
N LEU A 130 20.02 -5.80 -12.21
CA LEU A 130 19.25 -7.04 -12.14
C LEU A 130 18.46 -7.17 -10.83
N ILE A 131 19.08 -6.82 -9.69
CA ILE A 131 18.40 -6.81 -8.38
C ILE A 131 17.26 -5.79 -8.38
N TRP A 132 17.46 -4.61 -8.97
CA TRP A 132 16.42 -3.61 -9.07
C TRP A 132 15.26 -4.07 -9.98
N ALA A 133 15.57 -4.57 -11.17
CA ALA A 133 14.58 -4.88 -12.19
C ALA A 133 13.71 -6.09 -11.85
N PHE A 134 14.24 -7.07 -11.13
CA PHE A 134 13.55 -8.34 -10.87
C PHE A 134 13.13 -8.52 -9.40
N PRO A 135 14.02 -8.89 -8.45
CA PRO A 135 13.59 -9.24 -7.10
C PRO A 135 12.93 -8.08 -6.37
N LEU A 136 13.40 -6.83 -6.56
CA LEU A 136 12.75 -5.68 -5.93
C LEU A 136 11.33 -5.44 -6.49
N GLN A 137 11.14 -5.55 -7.81
CA GLN A 137 9.82 -5.38 -8.44
C GLN A 137 8.84 -6.49 -8.04
N ILE A 138 9.31 -7.73 -7.95
CA ILE A 138 8.51 -8.87 -7.49
C ILE A 138 8.14 -8.69 -6.02
N LEU A 139 9.10 -8.33 -5.17
CA LEU A 139 8.84 -8.08 -3.74
C LEU A 139 7.83 -6.95 -3.56
N HIS A 140 7.99 -5.85 -4.29
CA HIS A 140 7.04 -4.73 -4.28
C HIS A 140 5.63 -5.20 -4.68
N LEU A 141 5.51 -5.97 -5.76
CA LEU A 141 4.23 -6.48 -6.24
C LEU A 141 3.53 -7.30 -5.15
N VAL A 142 4.25 -8.27 -4.58
CA VAL A 142 3.72 -9.16 -3.55
C VAL A 142 3.27 -8.38 -2.32
N LEU A 143 4.10 -7.44 -1.83
CA LEU A 143 3.76 -6.66 -0.64
C LEU A 143 2.58 -5.73 -0.89
N VAL A 144 2.47 -5.13 -2.08
CA VAL A 144 1.35 -4.28 -2.48
C VAL A 144 0.05 -5.08 -2.58
N ILE A 145 0.07 -6.27 -3.19
CA ILE A 145 -1.09 -7.17 -3.26
C ILE A 145 -1.52 -7.59 -1.86
N VAL A 146 -0.61 -8.15 -1.06
CA VAL A 146 -0.91 -8.65 0.29
C VAL A 146 -1.39 -7.52 1.20
N GLY A 147 -0.74 -6.35 1.13
CA GLY A 147 -1.12 -5.17 1.89
C GLY A 147 -2.50 -4.66 1.50
N THR A 148 -2.83 -4.60 0.22
CA THR A 148 -4.15 -4.23 -0.29
C THR A 148 -5.22 -5.21 0.22
N VAL A 149 -5.00 -6.51 0.08
CA VAL A 149 -5.98 -7.55 0.51
C VAL A 149 -6.17 -7.55 2.03
N LYS A 150 -5.09 -7.49 2.82
CA LYS A 150 -5.19 -7.53 4.29
C LYS A 150 -5.82 -6.26 4.85
N SER A 151 -5.45 -5.10 4.32
CA SER A 151 -6.09 -3.83 4.71
C SER A 151 -7.56 -3.80 4.30
N ALA A 152 -7.92 -4.33 3.13
CA ALA A 152 -9.33 -4.40 2.72
C ALA A 152 -10.18 -5.21 3.69
N LYS A 153 -9.62 -6.26 4.30
CA LYS A 153 -10.23 -7.07 5.37
C LYS A 153 -10.19 -6.40 6.76
N GLY A 154 -9.77 -5.14 6.87
CA GLY A 154 -9.63 -4.43 8.15
C GLY A 154 -8.47 -4.92 9.03
N THR A 155 -7.56 -5.74 8.49
CA THR A 155 -6.42 -6.27 9.22
C THR A 155 -5.19 -5.39 9.03
N VAL A 156 -4.41 -5.19 10.09
CA VAL A 156 -3.14 -4.46 10.00
C VAL A 156 -2.06 -5.32 9.35
N PHE A 157 -1.49 -4.87 8.23
CA PHE A 157 -0.36 -5.49 7.57
C PHE A 157 0.95 -4.76 7.91
N ARG A 158 1.92 -5.48 8.46
CA ARG A 158 3.27 -4.99 8.76
C ARG A 158 4.27 -5.64 7.81
N THR A 159 4.97 -4.83 7.03
CA THR A 159 6.07 -5.26 6.17
C THR A 159 7.35 -5.39 6.98
N ARG A 160 7.89 -6.61 7.10
CA ARG A 160 9.16 -6.87 7.78
C ARG A 160 10.39 -6.33 7.02
N PHE A 161 10.22 -6.09 5.71
CA PHE A 161 11.27 -5.59 4.82
C PHE A 161 11.31 -4.06 4.72
N ALA A 162 10.36 -3.35 5.34
CA ALA A 162 10.35 -1.90 5.31
C ALA A 162 11.20 -1.33 6.45
N LEU A 163 12.00 -0.31 6.14
CA LEU A 163 12.68 0.47 7.16
C LEU A 163 11.66 1.33 7.94
N PRO A 164 11.73 1.39 9.28
CA PRO A 164 10.78 2.15 10.10
C PRO A 164 11.11 3.65 10.10
N LEU A 165 10.92 4.31 8.96
CA LEU A 165 11.28 5.72 8.77
C LEU A 165 10.26 6.69 9.38
N LEU A 166 8.99 6.30 9.44
CA LEU A 166 7.90 7.05 10.07
C LEU A 166 7.47 6.37 11.37
N LYS A 167 7.47 7.14 12.46
CA LYS A 167 6.94 6.77 13.78
C LYS A 167 5.45 7.09 13.87
#